data_AF-A0A4P6V811-F1
#
_entry.id   AF-A0A4P6V811-F1
#
_cell.length_a   1.000
_cell.length_b   1.000
_cell.length_c   1.000
_cell.angle_alpha   90.00
_cell.angle_beta   90.00
_cell.angle_gamma   90.00
#
_symmetry.space_group_name_H-M   'P 1'
#
loop_
_entity.id
_entity.type
_entity.pdbx_description
1 polymer ?
#
loop_
_entity_poly.entity_id
_entity_poly.type
_entity_poly.pdbx_seq_one_letter_code
_entity_poly.pdbx_strand_id
1 'polypeptide(L)'
;MHEIEAGDVVIYPSKHDRQVNIGRFTGEIEHVPVDEMPNRRRVEWLGHFPRSDFSQSALYEIGSFLTLFSVRTHVAEFLAKVALASPRQAEAEEVASADDDSVTGTVSRQAVETTQDFVVRRLHNGLSGFEFEHFTAHLLECMGYTARVSEKTGDGGVDVIAHTDELGFEPPIIKVQCKRRTDQIGEPEVSQLLGTLGEGECALFVTLGSYSRAARALERNRPKLRLIDGEQLVRLFMENYAKFSARYRTLIPLRQAYIPDVVAEE
;
A
#
# COMPACT_ATOMS: atom_id res chain seq x y z
N MET A 1 -26.06 8.12 -17.53
CA MET A 1 -24.72 8.68 -17.81
C MET A 1 -24.64 9.94 -16.96
N HIS A 2 -23.80 9.96 -15.92
CA HIS A 2 -23.66 11.16 -15.09
C HIS A 2 -22.72 12.12 -15.80
N GLU A 3 -23.20 13.32 -16.10
CA GLU A 3 -22.42 14.39 -16.72
C GLU A 3 -21.84 15.28 -15.62
N ILE A 4 -20.56 15.62 -15.73
CA ILE A 4 -19.85 16.47 -14.77
C ILE A 4 -19.82 17.90 -15.30
N GLU A 5 -20.21 18.87 -14.48
CA GLU A 5 -20.31 20.28 -14.86
C GLU A 5 -19.12 21.09 -14.30
N ALA A 6 -18.82 22.22 -14.95
CA ALA A 6 -17.76 23.11 -14.49
C ALA A 6 -18.10 23.65 -13.08
N GLY A 7 -17.16 23.51 -12.15
CA GLY A 7 -17.34 23.89 -10.74
C GLY A 7 -17.63 22.71 -9.79
N ASP A 8 -17.96 21.54 -10.33
CA ASP A 8 -18.18 20.33 -9.54
C ASP A 8 -16.94 19.90 -8.78
N VAL A 9 -17.15 19.39 -7.56
CA VAL A 9 -16.08 18.84 -6.73
C VAL A 9 -15.74 17.44 -7.21
N VAL A 10 -14.47 17.21 -7.50
CA VAL A 10 -13.92 15.93 -7.96
C VAL A 10 -13.08 15.32 -6.86
N ILE A 11 -13.27 14.02 -6.65
CA ILE A 11 -12.46 13.21 -5.74
C ILE A 11 -11.70 12.19 -6.57
N TYR A 12 -10.37 12.17 -6.43
CA TYR A 12 -9.49 11.25 -7.13
C TYR A 12 -8.62 10.47 -6.13
N PRO A 13 -8.92 9.18 -5.88
CA PRO A 13 -8.06 8.32 -5.08
C PRO A 13 -6.88 7.83 -5.93
N SER A 14 -5.70 8.41 -5.68
CA SER A 14 -4.48 8.01 -6.38
C SER A 14 -3.92 6.71 -5.80
N LYS A 15 -3.59 5.79 -6.72
CA LYS A 15 -2.97 4.49 -6.38
C LYS A 15 -1.44 4.58 -6.28
N HIS A 16 -0.83 5.59 -6.87
CA HIS A 16 0.63 5.74 -6.93
C HIS A 16 1.23 6.35 -5.65
N ASP A 17 0.53 7.32 -5.06
CA ASP A 17 0.97 8.08 -3.87
C ASP A 17 0.12 7.76 -2.62
N ARG A 18 -0.91 6.92 -2.75
CA ARG A 18 -1.87 6.56 -1.70
C ARG A 18 -2.57 7.76 -1.06
N GLN A 19 -2.82 8.82 -1.83
CA GLN A 19 -3.56 10.00 -1.42
C GLN A 19 -4.98 10.02 -2.01
N VAL A 20 -5.88 10.71 -1.32
CA VAL A 20 -7.17 11.17 -1.84
C VAL A 20 -7.01 12.64 -2.21
N ASN A 21 -7.12 12.92 -3.50
CA ASN A 21 -6.99 14.25 -4.06
C ASN A 21 -8.38 14.84 -4.26
N ILE A 22 -8.63 16.03 -3.71
CA ILE A 22 -9.94 16.69 -3.81
C ILE A 22 -9.73 18.00 -4.58
N GLY A 23 -10.52 18.24 -5.60
CA GLY A 23 -10.39 19.40 -6.48
C GLY A 23 -11.71 19.86 -7.08
N ARG A 24 -11.67 20.87 -7.93
CA ARG A 24 -12.80 21.35 -8.73
C ARG A 24 -12.55 21.15 -10.21
N PHE A 25 -13.54 20.59 -10.91
CA PHE A 25 -13.46 20.46 -12.35
C PHE A 25 -13.58 21.83 -13.02
N THR A 26 -12.64 22.17 -13.90
CA THR A 26 -12.61 23.50 -14.53
C THR A 26 -13.48 23.60 -15.79
N GLY A 27 -14.08 22.51 -16.25
CA GLY A 27 -14.85 22.45 -17.50
C GLY A 27 -14.01 22.14 -18.75
N GLU A 28 -12.68 22.15 -18.63
CA GLU A 28 -11.79 21.88 -19.76
C GLU A 28 -11.53 20.36 -19.92
N ILE A 29 -11.84 19.84 -21.11
CA ILE A 29 -11.55 18.46 -21.52
C ILE A 29 -10.48 18.52 -22.61
N GLU A 30 -9.39 17.80 -22.41
CA GLU A 30 -8.28 17.71 -23.35
C GLU A 30 -8.12 16.26 -23.84
N HIS A 31 -7.91 16.09 -25.14
CA HIS A 31 -7.60 14.79 -25.74
C HIS A 31 -6.15 14.77 -26.20
N VAL A 32 -5.32 13.93 -25.58
CA VAL A 32 -3.89 13.76 -25.88
C VAL A 32 -3.65 12.35 -26.45
N PRO A 33 -3.67 12.16 -27.78
CA PRO A 33 -3.76 10.84 -28.41
C PRO A 33 -2.55 9.91 -28.25
N VAL A 34 -1.43 10.38 -27.71
CA VAL A 34 -0.16 9.62 -27.60
C VAL A 34 0.09 9.10 -26.18
N ASP A 35 -0.82 9.37 -25.24
CA ASP A 35 -0.66 9.00 -23.83
C ASP A 35 -1.51 7.77 -23.46
N GLU A 36 -1.10 7.05 -22.41
CA GLU A 36 -1.79 5.87 -21.87
C GLU A 36 -3.19 6.23 -21.34
N MET A 37 -3.39 7.50 -20.96
CA MET A 37 -4.70 8.08 -20.60
C MET A 37 -5.02 9.29 -21.49
N PRO A 38 -5.63 9.07 -22.67
CA PRO A 38 -5.74 10.10 -23.70
C PRO A 38 -6.83 11.13 -23.38
N ASN A 39 -7.86 10.77 -22.62
CA ASN A 39 -8.93 11.69 -22.24
C ASN A 39 -8.63 12.29 -20.86
N ARG A 40 -8.40 13.60 -20.81
CA ARG A 40 -8.04 14.32 -19.60
C ARG A 40 -9.09 15.36 -19.26
N ARG A 41 -9.35 15.51 -17.97
CA ARG A 41 -10.20 16.55 -17.41
C ARG A 41 -9.33 17.42 -16.53
N ARG A 42 -9.34 18.72 -16.78
CA ARG A 42 -8.54 19.65 -15.98
C ARG A 42 -9.25 19.91 -14.65
N VAL A 43 -8.49 19.76 -13.58
CA VAL A 43 -8.95 19.90 -12.20
C VAL A 43 -8.05 20.89 -11.49
N GLU A 44 -8.67 21.85 -10.81
CA GLU A 44 -8.01 22.71 -9.83
C GLU A 44 -7.98 21.98 -8.48
N TRP A 45 -6.81 21.54 -8.03
CA TRP A 45 -6.68 20.78 -6.79
C TRP A 45 -6.82 21.71 -5.58
N LEU A 46 -7.79 21.40 -4.71
CA LEU A 46 -8.04 22.11 -3.46
C LEU A 46 -7.20 21.53 -2.31
N GLY A 47 -6.84 20.25 -2.38
CA GLY A 47 -5.99 19.60 -1.39
C GLY A 47 -5.67 18.15 -1.69
N HIS A 48 -4.62 17.65 -1.02
CA HIS A 48 -4.11 16.30 -1.13
C HIS A 48 -4.02 15.70 0.27
N PHE A 49 -4.79 14.63 0.52
CA PHE A 49 -4.97 14.10 1.87
C PHE A 49 -4.55 12.63 1.91
N PRO A 50 -3.80 12.18 2.92
CA PRO A 50 -3.52 10.76 3.11
C PRO A 50 -4.82 9.95 3.23
N ARG A 51 -4.87 8.74 2.66
CA ARG A 51 -6.06 7.86 2.80
C ARG A 51 -6.39 7.53 4.26
N SER A 52 -5.41 7.56 5.16
CA SER A 52 -5.62 7.36 6.60
C SER A 52 -6.54 8.39 7.27
N ASP A 53 -6.74 9.55 6.63
CA ASP A 53 -7.52 10.66 7.16
C ASP A 53 -9.03 10.50 6.96
N PHE A 54 -9.44 9.45 6.24
CA PHE A 54 -10.82 9.13 5.90
C PHE A 54 -11.27 7.81 6.55
N SER A 55 -12.56 7.71 6.78
CA SER A 55 -13.23 6.49 7.22
C SER A 55 -13.13 5.40 6.15
N GLN A 56 -13.16 4.16 6.61
CA GLN A 56 -13.07 3.02 5.70
C GLN A 56 -14.28 2.98 4.73
N SER A 57 -15.46 3.37 5.20
CA SER A 57 -16.69 3.40 4.39
C SER A 57 -16.65 4.48 3.32
N ALA A 58 -16.05 5.65 3.59
CA ALA A 58 -15.82 6.68 2.59
C ALA A 58 -14.81 6.25 1.51
N LEU A 59 -13.70 5.62 1.94
CA LEU A 59 -12.70 5.08 1.01
C LEU A 59 -13.28 3.99 0.09
N TYR A 60 -14.22 3.19 0.60
CA TYR A 60 -14.93 2.19 -0.20
C TYR A 60 -15.78 2.80 -1.30
N GLU A 61 -16.50 3.88 -0.97
CA GLU A 61 -17.37 4.53 -1.93
C GLU A 61 -16.57 5.12 -3.11
N ILE A 62 -15.40 5.72 -2.83
CA ILE A 62 -14.56 6.31 -3.89
C ILE A 62 -13.70 5.28 -4.64
N GLY A 63 -13.67 4.03 -4.20
CA GLY A 63 -12.87 2.94 -4.80
C GLY A 63 -13.48 2.27 -6.04
N SER A 64 -14.53 2.84 -6.64
CA SER A 64 -15.30 2.23 -7.73
C SER A 64 -14.46 1.90 -8.98
N PHE A 65 -14.87 0.86 -9.70
CA PHE A 65 -14.31 0.48 -11.00
C PHE A 65 -14.70 1.46 -12.12
N LEU A 66 -15.77 2.25 -11.93
CA LEU A 66 -16.19 3.26 -12.89
C LEU A 66 -15.19 4.43 -12.94
N THR A 67 -14.84 4.86 -14.14
CA THR A 67 -13.93 5.99 -14.36
C THR A 67 -14.54 7.34 -13.92
N LEU A 68 -15.87 7.42 -13.81
CA LEU A 68 -16.61 8.57 -13.32
C LEU A 68 -17.91 8.10 -12.66
N PHE A 69 -18.14 8.50 -11.41
CA PHE A 69 -19.35 8.18 -10.65
C PHE A 69 -19.56 9.23 -9.54
N SER A 70 -20.76 9.27 -8.98
CA SER A 70 -21.12 10.20 -7.91
C SER A 70 -21.02 9.52 -6.55
N VAL A 71 -20.34 10.18 -5.61
CA VAL A 71 -20.36 9.85 -4.18
C VAL A 71 -21.68 10.35 -3.60
N ARG A 72 -22.39 9.48 -2.87
CA ARG A 72 -23.72 9.76 -2.33
C ARG A 72 -23.76 9.71 -0.81
N THR A 73 -23.04 8.78 -0.21
CA THR A 73 -23.13 8.44 1.21
C THR A 73 -22.21 9.33 2.04
N HIS A 74 -20.92 9.38 1.71
CA HIS A 74 -19.90 10.04 2.55
C HIS A 74 -19.52 11.45 2.05
N VAL A 75 -20.43 12.14 1.37
CA VAL A 75 -20.15 13.46 0.76
C VAL A 75 -19.66 14.48 1.79
N ALA A 76 -20.28 14.49 2.98
CA ALA A 76 -19.94 15.43 4.04
C ALA A 76 -18.49 15.26 4.52
N GLU A 77 -17.98 14.02 4.58
CA GLU A 77 -16.63 13.71 5.04
C GLU A 77 -15.56 14.29 4.10
N PHE A 78 -15.75 14.14 2.79
CA PHE A 78 -14.84 14.69 1.78
C PHE A 78 -14.91 16.22 1.73
N LEU A 79 -16.11 16.79 1.76
CA LEU A 79 -16.28 18.25 1.72
C LEU A 79 -15.76 18.93 3.00
N ALA A 80 -15.77 18.26 4.15
CA ALA A 80 -15.23 18.79 5.39
C ALA A 80 -13.72 19.05 5.31
N LYS A 81 -12.95 18.22 4.58
CA LYS A 81 -11.50 18.38 4.43
C LYS A 81 -11.09 19.61 3.64
N VAL A 82 -11.96 20.09 2.76
CA VAL A 82 -11.74 21.28 1.93
C VAL A 82 -12.54 22.49 2.41
N ALA A 83 -13.08 22.43 3.64
CA ALA A 83 -13.89 23.49 4.26
C ALA A 83 -15.10 23.94 3.41
N LEU A 84 -15.66 23.01 2.61
CA LEU A 84 -16.83 23.25 1.76
C LEU A 84 -18.14 22.68 2.36
N ALA A 85 -18.07 22.04 3.52
CA ALA A 85 -19.24 21.50 4.20
C ALA A 85 -20.12 22.63 4.77
N SER A 86 -21.39 22.68 4.34
CA SER A 86 -22.43 23.44 5.06
C SER A 86 -23.10 22.55 6.12
N PRO A 87 -23.56 23.08 7.27
CA PRO A 87 -24.01 22.29 8.43
C PRO A 87 -25.24 21.40 8.23
N ARG A 88 -25.78 21.27 7.01
CA ARG A 88 -27.13 20.75 6.73
C ARG A 88 -27.17 19.34 6.11
N GLN A 89 -26.02 18.71 5.84
CA GLN A 89 -25.94 17.43 5.11
C GLN A 89 -25.71 16.20 6.00
N ALA A 90 -25.71 16.34 7.33
CA ALA A 90 -25.41 15.26 8.27
C ALA A 90 -26.61 14.34 8.60
N GLU A 91 -27.80 14.55 8.04
CA GLU A 91 -29.05 13.91 8.52
C GLU A 91 -29.73 12.96 7.50
N ALA A 92 -29.08 12.58 6.40
CA ALA A 92 -29.69 11.76 5.36
C ALA A 92 -28.90 10.47 5.06
N GLU A 93 -28.70 9.63 6.07
CA GLU A 93 -28.12 8.29 5.92
C GLU A 93 -29.14 7.23 6.37
N GLU A 94 -29.98 6.76 5.45
CA GLU A 94 -30.56 5.42 5.45
C GLU A 94 -31.47 5.30 4.20
N VAL A 95 -31.07 4.46 3.24
CA VAL A 95 -31.81 3.43 2.49
C VAL A 95 -31.27 3.35 1.05
N ALA A 96 -30.67 2.21 0.68
CA ALA A 96 -30.98 1.43 -0.54
C ALA A 96 -29.86 0.42 -0.87
N SER A 97 -30.21 -0.87 -0.80
CA SER A 97 -29.48 -2.01 -1.35
C SER A 97 -30.06 -2.42 -2.71
N ALA A 98 -29.22 -2.89 -3.66
CA ALA A 98 -29.65 -3.72 -4.79
C ALA A 98 -28.50 -4.60 -5.35
N ASP A 99 -28.82 -5.90 -5.55
CA ASP A 99 -28.25 -7.05 -6.32
C ASP A 99 -27.25 -6.79 -7.46
N ASP A 100 -26.47 -7.75 -8.01
CA ASP A 100 -26.01 -9.14 -7.73
C ASP A 100 -24.93 -9.43 -8.81
N ASP A 101 -24.04 -10.40 -8.59
CA ASP A 101 -22.88 -10.86 -9.40
C ASP A 101 -21.71 -9.91 -9.73
N SER A 102 -21.95 -8.66 -10.14
CA SER A 102 -20.82 -7.69 -10.31
C SER A 102 -20.19 -7.27 -8.97
N VAL A 103 -20.96 -7.45 -7.90
CA VAL A 103 -20.58 -7.14 -6.52
C VAL A 103 -19.50 -8.10 -6.00
N THR A 104 -19.49 -9.37 -6.42
CA THR A 104 -18.58 -10.40 -5.87
C THR A 104 -17.11 -10.13 -6.22
N GLY A 105 -16.83 -9.73 -7.46
CA GLY A 105 -15.46 -9.36 -7.89
C GLY A 105 -14.97 -8.06 -7.25
N THR A 106 -15.86 -7.06 -7.13
CA THR A 106 -15.57 -5.79 -6.45
C THR A 106 -15.33 -5.99 -4.96
N VAL A 107 -16.16 -6.78 -4.27
CA VAL A 107 -16.01 -7.12 -2.86
C VAL A 107 -14.72 -7.87 -2.61
N SER A 108 -14.33 -8.80 -3.49
CA SER A 108 -13.09 -9.58 -3.34
C SER A 108 -11.85 -8.70 -3.41
N ARG A 109 -11.74 -7.83 -4.43
CA ARG A 109 -10.59 -6.92 -4.56
C ARG A 109 -10.56 -5.85 -3.46
N GLN A 110 -11.72 -5.31 -3.10
CA GLN A 110 -11.87 -4.34 -2.03
C GLN A 110 -11.51 -4.94 -0.66
N ALA A 111 -11.86 -6.20 -0.41
CA ALA A 111 -11.47 -6.93 0.80
C ALA A 111 -9.94 -7.12 0.88
N VAL A 112 -9.27 -7.38 -0.25
CA VAL A 112 -7.80 -7.48 -0.31
C VAL A 112 -7.15 -6.13 0.00
N GLU A 113 -7.57 -5.04 -0.64
CA GLU A 113 -7.02 -3.69 -0.41
C GLU A 113 -7.24 -3.25 1.05
N THR A 114 -8.41 -3.53 1.61
CA THR A 114 -8.72 -3.28 3.03
C THR A 114 -7.79 -4.03 3.96
N THR A 115 -7.56 -5.31 3.66
CA THR A 115 -6.70 -6.16 4.48
C THR A 115 -5.27 -5.65 4.44
N GLN A 116 -4.78 -5.22 3.28
CA GLN A 116 -3.46 -4.60 3.15
C GLN A 116 -3.33 -3.34 4.01
N ASP A 117 -4.28 -2.42 3.90
CA ASP A 117 -4.28 -1.19 4.70
C ASP A 117 -4.34 -1.49 6.20
N PHE A 118 -5.15 -2.47 6.61
CA PHE A 118 -5.24 -2.93 8.00
C PHE A 118 -3.90 -3.47 8.52
N VAL A 119 -3.27 -4.37 7.78
CA VAL A 119 -1.98 -4.99 8.17
C VAL A 119 -0.89 -3.93 8.26
N VAL A 120 -0.76 -3.07 7.24
CA VAL A 120 0.24 -1.98 7.24
C VAL A 120 0.03 -1.04 8.42
N ARG A 121 -1.21 -0.64 8.70
CA ARG A 121 -1.53 0.24 9.84
C ARG A 121 -1.19 -0.41 11.19
N ARG A 122 -1.47 -1.71 11.34
CA ARG A 122 -1.13 -2.47 12.55
C ARG A 122 0.37 -2.59 12.75
N LEU A 123 1.13 -2.86 11.69
CA LEU A 123 2.60 -2.89 11.75
C LEU A 123 3.18 -1.52 12.07
N HIS A 124 2.67 -0.46 11.44
CA HIS A 124 3.15 0.90 11.70
C HIS A 124 2.85 1.37 13.12
N ASN A 125 1.65 1.13 13.65
CA ASN A 125 1.26 1.67 14.95
C ASN A 125 1.60 0.73 16.13
N GLY A 126 1.70 -0.56 15.87
CA GLY A 126 1.85 -1.59 16.90
C GLY A 126 3.27 -2.10 17.12
N LEU A 127 4.24 -1.70 16.29
CA LEU A 127 5.64 -2.07 16.43
C LEU A 127 6.51 -0.80 16.42
N SER A 128 7.53 -0.76 17.28
CA SER A 128 8.66 0.16 17.14
C SER A 128 9.53 -0.21 15.92
N GLY A 129 10.48 0.65 15.55
CA GLY A 129 11.43 0.35 14.46
C GLY A 129 12.19 -0.96 14.71
N PHE A 130 12.72 -1.14 15.91
CA PHE A 130 13.43 -2.36 16.32
C PHE A 130 12.53 -3.60 16.31
N GLU A 131 11.27 -3.48 16.76
CA GLU A 131 10.34 -4.61 16.69
C GLU A 131 9.92 -4.95 15.26
N PHE A 132 9.96 -3.99 14.34
CA PHE A 132 9.73 -4.21 12.91
C PHE A 132 10.90 -4.96 12.25
N GLU A 133 12.14 -4.73 12.70
CA GLU A 133 13.31 -5.51 12.30
C GLU A 133 13.13 -6.98 12.73
N HIS A 134 12.74 -7.22 13.98
CA HIS A 134 12.40 -8.56 14.48
C HIS A 134 11.22 -9.20 13.73
N PHE A 135 10.18 -8.43 13.39
CA PHE A 135 9.06 -8.94 12.57
C PHE A 135 9.56 -9.40 11.19
N THR A 136 10.44 -8.63 10.58
CA THR A 136 11.01 -8.94 9.27
C THR A 136 11.92 -10.17 9.32
N ALA A 137 12.75 -10.30 10.36
CA ALA A 137 13.54 -11.51 10.60
C ALA A 137 12.63 -12.74 10.73
N HIS A 138 11.56 -12.64 11.52
CA HIS A 138 10.62 -13.74 11.71
C HIS A 138 9.83 -14.09 10.44
N LEU A 139 9.53 -13.11 9.59
CA LEU A 139 8.95 -13.37 8.27
C LEU A 139 9.89 -14.23 7.41
N LEU A 140 11.18 -13.88 7.37
CA LEU A 140 12.19 -14.63 6.63
C LEU A 140 12.36 -16.06 7.19
N GLU A 141 12.32 -16.22 8.51
CA GLU A 141 12.28 -17.54 9.16
C GLU A 141 11.07 -18.38 8.70
N CYS A 142 9.87 -17.78 8.66
CA CYS A 142 8.68 -18.47 8.18
C CYS A 142 8.78 -18.87 6.69
N MET A 143 9.56 -18.13 5.91
CA MET A 143 9.87 -18.42 4.51
C MET A 143 10.97 -19.49 4.34
N GLY A 144 11.63 -19.92 5.42
CA GLY A 144 12.64 -20.97 5.42
C GLY A 144 14.09 -20.49 5.44
N TYR A 145 14.34 -19.22 5.71
CA TYR A 145 15.68 -18.71 5.97
C TYR A 145 16.05 -18.81 7.45
N THR A 146 17.34 -18.82 7.76
CA THR A 146 17.83 -18.50 9.09
C THR A 146 18.08 -16.99 9.13
N ALA A 147 17.45 -16.26 10.05
CA ALA A 147 17.58 -14.80 10.15
C ALA A 147 17.94 -14.36 11.56
N ARG A 148 18.76 -13.30 11.67
CA ARG A 148 19.13 -12.68 12.94
C ARG A 148 19.13 -11.16 12.82
N VAL A 149 18.63 -10.49 13.86
CA VAL A 149 18.67 -9.02 13.96
C VAL A 149 20.10 -8.59 14.32
N SER A 150 20.64 -7.58 13.63
CA SER A 150 21.96 -7.03 13.93
C SER A 150 21.91 -6.12 15.15
N GLU A 151 23.02 -6.02 15.88
CA GLU A 151 23.18 -5.00 16.91
C GLU A 151 23.42 -3.64 16.24
N LYS A 152 22.98 -2.54 16.85
CA LYS A 152 22.95 -1.17 16.26
C LYS A 152 24.33 -0.51 16.07
N THR A 153 25.37 -1.20 15.63
CA THR A 153 26.76 -0.74 15.76
C THR A 153 27.46 -0.47 14.43
N GLY A 154 27.04 0.60 13.73
CA GLY A 154 27.86 1.19 12.65
C GLY A 154 27.86 0.43 11.32
N ASP A 155 26.97 -0.54 11.15
CA ASP A 155 26.86 -1.51 10.04
C ASP A 155 26.38 -0.89 8.71
N GLY A 156 26.36 0.45 8.59
CA GLY A 156 25.88 1.14 7.40
C GLY A 156 24.37 1.00 7.13
N GLY A 157 23.59 0.55 8.13
CA GLY A 157 22.13 0.42 8.04
C GLY A 157 21.61 -0.98 7.74
N VAL A 158 22.40 -2.02 8.00
CA VAL A 158 21.92 -3.42 8.00
C VAL A 158 21.25 -3.72 9.33
N ASP A 159 19.96 -4.07 9.28
CA ASP A 159 19.17 -4.34 10.48
C ASP A 159 18.95 -5.85 10.71
N VAL A 160 18.91 -6.65 9.64
CA VAL A 160 18.78 -8.12 9.71
C VAL A 160 19.76 -8.78 8.74
N ILE A 161 20.33 -9.91 9.14
CA ILE A 161 21.14 -10.78 8.28
C ILE A 161 20.39 -12.11 8.15
N ALA A 162 20.17 -12.57 6.93
CA ALA A 162 19.53 -13.85 6.64
C ALA A 162 20.37 -14.73 5.70
N HIS A 163 20.27 -16.04 5.85
CA HIS A 163 21.01 -17.04 5.08
C HIS A 163 20.24 -18.36 5.01
N THR A 164 20.69 -19.31 4.19
CA THR A 164 19.98 -20.58 3.95
C THR A 164 20.43 -21.73 4.86
N ASP A 165 21.64 -21.67 5.40
CA ASP A 165 22.17 -22.67 6.32
C ASP A 165 22.01 -22.23 7.79
N GLU A 166 22.40 -23.05 8.76
CA GLU A 166 22.33 -22.68 10.20
C GLU A 166 23.50 -21.80 10.65
N LEU A 167 24.65 -21.90 9.97
CA LEU A 167 25.91 -21.25 10.39
C LEU A 167 26.18 -19.94 9.64
N GLY A 168 25.51 -19.70 8.51
CA GLY A 168 25.65 -18.51 7.68
C GLY A 168 26.89 -18.52 6.80
N PHE A 169 27.42 -19.71 6.46
CA PHE A 169 28.56 -19.83 5.56
C PHE A 169 28.15 -20.04 4.10
N GLU A 170 26.93 -20.51 3.86
CA GLU A 170 26.45 -20.79 2.51
C GLU A 170 25.75 -19.56 1.92
N PRO A 171 26.21 -19.05 0.76
CA PRO A 171 25.48 -18.05 0.02
C PRO A 171 24.10 -18.58 -0.43
N PRO A 172 23.07 -17.72 -0.56
CA PRO A 172 23.16 -16.26 -0.47
C PRO A 172 23.09 -15.74 0.98
N ILE A 173 24.03 -14.86 1.34
CA ILE A 173 23.95 -14.05 2.56
C ILE A 173 23.18 -12.77 2.21
N ILE A 174 22.03 -12.58 2.85
CA ILE A 174 21.10 -11.47 2.59
C ILE A 174 21.23 -10.46 3.71
N LYS A 175 21.72 -9.26 3.39
CA LYS A 175 21.72 -8.09 4.27
C LYS A 175 20.42 -7.32 4.06
N VAL A 176 19.66 -7.16 5.13
CA VAL A 176 18.32 -6.60 5.10
C VAL A 176 18.31 -5.25 5.83
N GLN A 177 17.73 -4.24 5.19
CA GLN A 177 17.39 -2.97 5.83
C GLN A 177 15.88 -2.83 5.97
N CYS A 178 15.42 -2.44 7.15
CA CYS A 178 14.02 -2.32 7.51
C CYS A 178 13.68 -0.86 7.80
N LYS A 179 12.72 -0.28 7.08
CA LYS A 179 12.17 1.05 7.38
C LYS A 179 10.69 0.94 7.68
N ARG A 180 10.33 1.13 8.95
CA ARG A 180 8.94 1.26 9.40
C ARG A 180 8.37 2.65 9.05
N ARG A 181 8.35 2.97 7.75
CA ARG A 181 7.92 4.23 7.13
C ARG A 181 6.88 3.94 6.06
N THR A 182 5.86 4.78 5.95
CA THR A 182 4.77 4.62 4.96
C THR A 182 4.92 5.55 3.75
N ASP A 183 5.90 6.45 3.78
CA ASP A 183 6.21 7.34 2.67
C ASP A 183 7.13 6.69 1.63
N GLN A 184 7.37 7.40 0.53
CA GLN A 184 8.14 6.87 -0.59
C GLN A 184 9.65 6.91 -0.29
N ILE A 185 10.32 5.76 -0.43
CA ILE A 185 11.77 5.63 -0.30
C ILE A 185 12.47 5.95 -1.62
N GLY A 186 13.46 6.83 -1.54
CA GLY A 186 14.29 7.26 -2.66
C GLY A 186 15.42 6.30 -3.00
N GLU A 187 15.97 6.44 -4.20
CA GLU A 187 17.17 5.71 -4.64
C GLU A 187 18.40 5.90 -3.74
N PRO A 188 18.70 7.10 -3.16
CA PRO A 188 19.89 7.28 -2.34
C PRO A 188 19.93 6.38 -1.09
N GLU A 189 18.79 6.19 -0.43
CA GLU A 189 18.69 5.30 0.74
C GLU A 189 18.98 3.84 0.33
N VAL A 190 18.48 3.42 -0.83
CA VAL A 190 18.71 2.06 -1.36
C VAL A 190 20.17 1.86 -1.76
N SER A 191 20.79 2.87 -2.37
CA SER A 191 22.20 2.84 -2.73
C SER A 191 23.13 2.79 -1.53
N GLN A 192 22.74 3.39 -0.40
CA GLN A 192 23.49 3.29 0.86
C GLN A 192 23.59 1.82 1.33
N LEU A 193 22.48 1.07 1.32
CA LEU A 193 22.49 -0.35 1.66
C LEU A 193 23.39 -1.15 0.73
N LEU A 194 23.32 -0.90 -0.59
CA LEU A 194 24.17 -1.58 -1.57
C LEU A 194 25.66 -1.36 -1.31
N GLY A 195 26.05 -0.19 -0.79
CA GLY A 195 27.43 0.11 -0.42
C GLY A 195 27.99 -0.73 0.73
N THR A 196 27.11 -1.40 1.50
CA THR A 196 27.50 -2.28 2.62
C THR A 196 27.75 -3.72 2.19
N LEU A 197 27.46 -4.08 0.93
CA LEU A 197 27.57 -5.46 0.44
C LEU A 197 29.03 -5.85 0.17
N GLY A 198 29.41 -7.00 0.68
CA GLY A 198 30.61 -7.74 0.33
C GLY A 198 30.41 -8.67 -0.87
N GLU A 199 31.43 -9.48 -1.14
CA GLU A 199 31.40 -10.44 -2.23
C GLU A 199 30.38 -11.55 -1.97
N GLY A 200 29.59 -11.92 -2.98
CA GLY A 200 28.54 -12.95 -2.84
C GLY A 200 27.29 -12.54 -2.03
N GLU A 201 27.26 -11.39 -1.39
CA GLU A 201 26.11 -10.94 -0.58
C GLU A 201 25.01 -10.29 -1.44
N CYS A 202 23.77 -10.37 -0.95
CA CYS A 202 22.57 -9.78 -1.53
C CYS A 202 21.99 -8.72 -0.59
N ALA A 203 21.36 -7.68 -1.15
CA ALA A 203 20.62 -6.66 -0.41
C ALA A 203 19.12 -6.89 -0.51
N LEU A 204 18.44 -6.80 0.62
CA LEU A 204 16.99 -6.74 0.71
C LEU A 204 16.59 -5.45 1.45
N PHE A 205 15.76 -4.63 0.84
CA PHE A 205 15.19 -3.47 1.53
C PHE A 205 13.70 -3.71 1.75
N VAL A 206 13.24 -3.56 2.99
CA VAL A 206 11.85 -3.74 3.38
C VAL A 206 11.29 -2.43 3.93
N THR A 207 10.13 -2.00 3.42
CA THR A 207 9.41 -0.82 3.89
C THR A 207 7.90 -1.05 3.96
N LEU A 208 7.19 -0.27 4.79
CA LEU A 208 5.72 -0.23 4.80
C LEU A 208 5.13 0.69 3.73
N GLY A 209 5.98 1.54 3.13
CA GLY A 209 5.63 2.52 2.11
C GLY A 209 5.85 1.98 0.71
N SER A 210 6.28 2.86 -0.19
CA SER A 210 6.57 2.54 -1.60
C SER A 210 7.98 2.95 -1.97
N TYR A 211 8.42 2.58 -3.17
CA TYR A 211 9.71 2.99 -3.74
C TYR A 211 9.51 3.94 -4.90
N SER A 212 10.40 4.92 -5.01
CA SER A 212 10.49 5.78 -6.19
C SER A 212 10.79 4.99 -7.46
N ARG A 213 10.41 5.54 -8.62
CA ARG A 213 10.73 4.95 -9.94
C ARG A 213 12.23 4.72 -10.13
N ALA A 214 13.07 5.62 -9.61
CA ALA A 214 14.52 5.51 -9.63
C ALA A 214 15.02 4.32 -8.80
N ALA A 215 14.50 4.12 -7.58
CA ALA A 215 14.83 2.97 -6.74
C ALA A 215 14.42 1.64 -7.41
N ARG A 216 13.22 1.58 -8.02
CA ARG A 216 12.79 0.39 -8.80
C ARG A 216 13.63 0.16 -10.05
N ALA A 217 14.12 1.22 -10.70
CA ALA A 217 15.07 1.08 -11.81
C ALA A 217 16.43 0.54 -11.33
N LEU A 218 16.89 0.96 -10.16
CA LEU A 218 18.10 0.43 -9.53
C LEU A 218 17.97 -1.07 -9.22
N GLU A 219 16.84 -1.53 -8.67
CA GLU A 219 16.54 -2.96 -8.46
C GLU A 219 16.68 -3.76 -9.76
N ARG A 220 16.10 -3.28 -10.87
CA ARG A 220 16.21 -3.95 -12.18
C ARG A 220 17.64 -4.04 -12.71
N ASN A 221 18.48 -3.04 -12.41
CA ASN A 221 19.85 -2.96 -12.90
C ASN A 221 20.87 -3.65 -11.98
N ARG A 222 20.48 -4.02 -10.75
CA ARG A 222 21.34 -4.63 -9.75
C ARG A 222 20.78 -5.98 -9.34
N PRO A 223 21.25 -7.10 -9.90
CA PRO A 223 20.64 -8.42 -9.68
C PRO A 223 20.71 -8.90 -8.23
N LYS A 224 21.61 -8.33 -7.42
CA LYS A 224 21.77 -8.61 -6.00
C LYS A 224 20.84 -7.78 -5.09
N LEU A 225 20.01 -6.89 -5.64
CA LEU A 225 19.11 -6.03 -4.88
C LEU A 225 17.67 -6.49 -5.06
N ARG A 226 16.94 -6.63 -3.96
CA ARG A 226 15.49 -6.79 -3.96
C ARG A 226 14.82 -5.76 -3.04
N LEU A 227 13.68 -5.24 -3.48
CA LEU A 227 12.90 -4.24 -2.76
C LEU A 227 11.51 -4.80 -2.47
N ILE A 228 11.15 -4.85 -1.18
CA ILE A 228 9.84 -5.26 -0.68
C ILE A 228 9.11 -4.02 -0.15
N ASP A 229 8.10 -3.58 -0.88
CA ASP A 229 7.21 -2.51 -0.44
C ASP A 229 6.08 -3.01 0.47
N GLY A 230 5.23 -2.10 0.95
CA GLY A 230 4.14 -2.46 1.85
C GLY A 230 3.17 -3.48 1.26
N GLU A 231 2.90 -3.43 -0.05
CA GLU A 231 2.00 -4.39 -0.71
C GLU A 231 2.63 -5.79 -0.74
N GLN A 232 3.90 -5.87 -1.16
CA GLN A 232 4.65 -7.13 -1.22
C GLN A 232 4.87 -7.72 0.17
N LEU A 233 5.14 -6.88 1.17
CA LEU A 233 5.30 -7.31 2.56
C LEU A 233 4.02 -7.96 3.09
N VAL A 234 2.86 -7.33 2.87
CA VAL A 234 1.58 -7.90 3.29
C VAL A 234 1.35 -9.23 2.59
N ARG A 235 1.59 -9.31 1.27
CA ARG A 235 1.43 -10.55 0.51
C ARG A 235 2.24 -11.70 1.12
N LEU A 236 3.53 -11.48 1.36
CA LEU A 236 4.43 -12.48 1.97
C LEU A 236 3.99 -12.85 3.39
N PHE A 237 3.52 -11.86 4.17
CA PHE A 237 2.98 -12.09 5.50
C PHE A 237 1.73 -12.98 5.46
N MET A 238 0.80 -12.72 4.54
CA MET A 238 -0.43 -13.50 4.37
C MET A 238 -0.13 -14.95 3.97
N GLU A 239 0.76 -15.15 3.00
CA GLU A 239 1.19 -16.47 2.53
C GLU A 239 1.81 -17.32 3.64
N ASN A 240 2.45 -16.67 4.63
CA ASN A 240 3.12 -17.34 5.74
C ASN A 240 2.37 -17.22 7.07
N TYR A 241 1.18 -16.61 7.10
CA TYR A 241 0.47 -16.22 8.33
C TYR A 241 0.30 -17.37 9.32
N ALA A 242 0.04 -18.58 8.83
CA ALA A 242 -0.14 -19.77 9.67
C ALA A 242 1.12 -20.16 10.46
N LYS A 243 2.31 -19.85 9.95
CA LYS A 243 3.61 -20.17 10.58
C LYS A 243 4.04 -19.12 11.61
N PHE A 244 3.46 -17.92 11.57
CA PHE A 244 3.83 -16.83 12.48
C PHE A 244 3.54 -17.17 13.94
N SER A 245 4.42 -16.68 14.81
CA SER A 245 4.25 -16.78 16.26
C SER A 245 2.94 -16.16 16.74
N ALA A 246 2.44 -16.65 17.87
CA ALA A 246 1.17 -16.19 18.46
C ALA A 246 1.16 -14.68 18.75
N ARG A 247 2.32 -14.09 19.07
CA ARG A 247 2.48 -12.64 19.29
C ARG A 247 2.03 -11.84 18.07
N TYR A 248 2.57 -12.16 16.88
CA TYR A 248 2.26 -11.43 15.66
C TYR A 248 0.84 -11.71 15.14
N ARG A 249 0.35 -12.95 15.30
CA ARG A 249 -1.05 -13.28 14.99
C ARG A 249 -2.06 -12.59 15.92
N THR A 250 -1.67 -12.29 17.16
CA THR A 250 -2.50 -11.49 18.08
C THR A 250 -2.47 -10.01 17.73
N LEU A 251 -1.30 -9.49 17.32
CA LEU A 251 -1.16 -8.10 16.88
C LEU A 251 -1.99 -7.81 15.61
N ILE A 252 -1.99 -8.78 14.69
CA ILE A 252 -2.62 -8.71 13.38
C ILE A 252 -3.59 -9.91 13.27
N PRO A 253 -4.77 -9.82 13.90
CA PRO A 253 -5.73 -10.92 13.91
C PRO A 253 -6.40 -11.01 12.53
N LEU A 254 -6.17 -12.12 11.84
CA LEU A 254 -6.76 -12.41 10.53
C LEU A 254 -7.45 -13.77 10.57
N ARG A 255 -8.48 -13.91 9.74
CA ARG A 255 -9.20 -15.17 9.53
C ARG A 255 -9.11 -15.54 8.07
N GLN A 256 -8.87 -16.82 7.80
CA GLN A 256 -8.95 -17.35 6.46
C GLN A 256 -10.43 -17.53 6.10
N ALA A 257 -10.83 -16.98 4.95
CA ALA A 257 -12.15 -17.17 4.37
C ALA A 257 -11.99 -17.68 2.93
N TYR A 258 -12.90 -18.53 2.50
CA TYR A 258 -13.00 -18.96 1.10
C TYR A 258 -14.03 -18.06 0.43
N ILE A 259 -13.61 -17.37 -0.63
CA ILE A 259 -14.48 -16.51 -1.43
C ILE A 259 -14.67 -17.21 -2.78
N PRO A 260 -15.91 -17.35 -3.29
CA PRO A 260 -16.14 -17.89 -4.63
C PRO A 260 -15.39 -17.07 -5.68
N ASP A 261 -14.67 -17.74 -6.57
CA ASP A 261 -14.00 -17.09 -7.68
C ASP A 261 -15.04 -16.78 -8.77
N VAL A 262 -15.07 -15.53 -9.24
CA VAL A 262 -15.88 -15.14 -10.40
C VAL A 262 -15.07 -15.54 -11.62
N VAL A 263 -15.26 -16.78 -12.08
CA VAL A 263 -14.68 -17.25 -13.34
C VAL A 263 -15.19 -16.31 -14.43
N ALA A 264 -14.29 -15.50 -15.00
CA ALA A 264 -14.59 -14.78 -16.22
C ALA A 264 -14.78 -15.84 -17.32
N GLU A 265 -16.01 -16.00 -17.79
CA GLU A 265 -16.27 -16.79 -19.00
C GLU A 265 -15.42 -16.23 -20.15
N GLU A 266 -14.64 -17.11 -20.79
CA GLU A 266 -13.75 -16.80 -21.94
C GLU A 266 -14.52 -16.34 -23.18
#